data_AF-A0A935M1K2-F1
#
_entry.id   AF-A0A935M1K2-F1
#
_cell.length_a   1.000
_cell.length_b   1.000
_cell.length_c   1.000
_cell.angle_alpha   90.00
_cell.angle_beta   90.00
_cell.angle_gamma   90.00
#
_symmetry.space_group_name_H-M   'P 1'
#
loop_
_entity.id
_entity.type
_entity.pdbx_description
1 polymer ?
#
loop_
_entity_poly.entity_id
_entity_poly.type
_entity_poly.pdbx_seq_one_letter_code
_entity_poly.pdbx_strand_id
1 'polypeptide(L)'
;MAELAKIIGLHRFDCSSVVSRMRKPCKMLPKRIYVKRWVRDDDSGGRSYLRAVLALGDAPDAPKPKAKASKEASAEYRAKERHRVNSVFMWAQPRRVREAARRNKEGA
;
A
#
# COMPACT_ATOMS: atom_id res chain seq x y z
N MET A 1 1.10 -5.35 9.86
CA MET A 1 1.15 -6.61 10.62
C MET A 1 -0.09 -7.48 10.44
N ALA A 2 -1.00 -7.15 9.51
CA ALA A 2 -2.23 -7.92 9.32
C ALA A 2 -1.95 -9.38 8.91
N GLU A 3 -0.95 -9.63 8.06
CA GLU A 3 -0.50 -10.97 7.67
C GLU A 3 -0.04 -11.82 8.86
N LEU A 4 0.93 -11.32 9.64
CA LEU A 4 1.41 -12.02 10.84
C LEU A 4 0.30 -12.24 11.87
N ALA A 5 -0.59 -11.25 12.04
CA ALA A 5 -1.76 -11.37 12.89
C ALA A 5 -2.72 -12.47 12.41
N LYS A 6 -2.97 -12.57 11.10
CA LYS A 6 -3.79 -13.63 10.50
C LYS A 6 -3.16 -15.01 10.68
N ILE A 7 -1.84 -15.13 10.50
CA ILE A 7 -1.11 -16.40 10.62
C ILE A 7 -1.06 -16.89 12.07
N ILE A 8 -0.77 -15.98 13.00
CA ILE A 8 -0.53 -16.32 14.42
C ILE A 8 -1.85 -16.32 15.22
N GLY A 9 -2.93 -15.74 14.69
CA GLY A 9 -4.23 -15.63 15.37
C GLY A 9 -4.25 -14.57 16.48
N LEU A 10 -3.26 -13.66 16.50
CA LEU A 10 -3.16 -12.58 17.48
C LEU A 10 -3.73 -11.28 16.94
N HIS A 11 -4.13 -10.38 17.85
CA HIS A 11 -4.60 -9.07 17.46
C HIS A 11 -3.45 -8.24 16.85
N ARG A 12 -3.77 -7.44 15.82
CA ARG A 12 -2.78 -6.70 15.03
C ARG A 12 -1.87 -5.77 15.84
N PHE A 13 -2.38 -5.22 16.94
CA PHE A 13 -1.62 -4.31 17.80
C PHE A 13 -0.60 -5.06 18.67
N ASP A 14 -0.96 -6.27 19.13
CA ASP A 14 -0.06 -7.12 19.92
C ASP A 14 1.10 -7.62 19.06
N CYS A 15 0.81 -8.09 17.85
CA CYS A 15 1.87 -8.41 16.89
C CYS A 15 2.77 -7.20 16.58
N SER A 16 2.20 -6.00 16.46
CA SER A 16 2.97 -4.79 16.18
C SER A 16 3.93 -4.43 17.31
N SER A 17 3.50 -4.56 18.57
CA SER A 17 4.33 -4.26 19.74
C SER A 17 5.51 -5.23 19.85
N VAL A 18 5.28 -6.53 19.64
CA VAL A 18 6.31 -7.57 19.68
C VAL A 18 7.34 -7.37 18.57
N VAL A 19 6.90 -7.21 17.32
CA VAL A 19 7.82 -7.02 16.19
C VAL A 19 8.67 -5.76 16.35
N SER A 20 8.09 -4.69 16.89
CA SER A 20 8.84 -3.44 17.13
C SER A 20 9.97 -3.62 18.13
N ARG A 21 9.77 -4.47 19.16
CA ARG A 21 10.82 -4.82 20.13
C ARG A 21 11.86 -5.75 19.53
N MET A 22 11.47 -6.69 18.66
CA MET A 22 12.40 -7.64 18.04
C MET A 22 13.30 -7.01 16.96
N ARG A 23 12.88 -5.89 16.36
CA ARG A 23 13.66 -5.15 15.35
C ARG A 23 14.77 -4.28 15.92
N LYS A 24 14.70 -3.93 17.21
CA LYS A 24 15.71 -3.09 17.86
C LYS A 24 16.58 -3.97 18.77
N PRO A 25 17.90 -3.79 18.77
CA PRO A 25 18.73 -4.38 19.81
C PRO A 25 18.32 -3.78 21.16
N CYS A 26 18.27 -4.62 22.18
CA CYS A 26 18.01 -4.25 23.56
C CYS A 26 19.25 -4.61 24.39
N LYS A 27 19.42 -4.01 25.58
CA LYS A 27 20.58 -4.28 26.46
C LYS A 27 20.84 -5.77 26.70
N MET A 28 19.77 -6.57 26.76
CA MET A 28 19.84 -8.01 27.05
C MET A 28 19.75 -8.91 25.81
N LEU A 29 19.31 -8.39 24.66
CA LEU A 29 18.98 -9.21 23.50
C LEU A 29 19.40 -8.52 22.21
N PRO A 30 20.09 -9.22 21.29
CA PRO A 30 20.41 -8.67 19.98
C PRO A 30 19.14 -8.46 19.15
N LYS A 31 19.28 -7.76 18.03
CA LYS A 31 18.21 -7.66 17.05
C LYS A 31 17.90 -9.06 16.50
N ARG A 32 16.62 -9.41 16.46
CA ARG A 32 16.14 -10.76 16.10
C ARG A 32 15.43 -10.80 14.76
N ILE A 33 14.92 -9.65 14.30
CA ILE A 33 14.17 -9.54 13.05
C ILE A 33 14.69 -8.35 12.27
N TYR A 34 14.87 -8.54 10.97
CA TYR A 34 15.19 -7.48 10.03
C TYR A 34 14.21 -7.43 8.86
N VAL A 35 14.13 -6.28 8.20
CA VAL A 35 13.35 -6.15 6.97
C VAL A 35 14.17 -6.71 5.81
N LYS A 36 13.76 -7.86 5.26
CA LYS A 36 14.43 -8.50 4.12
C LYS A 36 14.16 -7.78 2.81
N ARG A 37 12.91 -7.37 2.58
CA ARG A 37 12.48 -6.64 1.39
C ARG A 37 11.15 -5.93 1.62
N TRP A 38 10.79 -5.06 0.70
CA TRP A 38 9.48 -4.40 0.67
C TRP A 38 8.68 -4.90 -0.51
N VAL A 39 7.41 -5.22 -0.28
CA VAL A 39 6.47 -5.72 -1.29
C VAL A 39 5.25 -4.80 -1.31
N ARG A 40 4.67 -4.60 -2.49
CA ARG A 40 3.37 -3.91 -2.62
C ARG A 40 2.28 -4.96 -2.64
N ASP A 41 1.36 -4.84 -1.70
CA ASP A 41 0.26 -5.78 -1.51
C ASP A 41 -1.07 -5.05 -1.61
N ASP A 42 -2.07 -5.68 -2.24
CA ASP A 42 -3.42 -5.12 -2.40
C ASP A 42 -4.31 -5.68 -1.30
N ASP A 43 -4.58 -4.83 -0.30
CA ASP A 43 -5.19 -5.24 0.96
C ASP A 43 -6.73 -5.20 0.93
N SER A 44 -7.35 -5.30 -0.25
CA SER A 44 -8.83 -5.33 -0.49
C SER A 44 -9.45 -4.02 -1.01
N GLY A 45 -8.99 -3.49 -2.16
CA GLY A 45 -9.73 -2.41 -2.81
C GLY A 45 -9.04 -1.69 -3.96
N GLY A 46 -7.94 -2.25 -4.50
CA GLY A 46 -7.16 -1.61 -5.55
C GLY A 46 -6.28 -0.47 -5.04
N ARG A 47 -5.96 -0.46 -3.74
CA ARG A 47 -4.94 0.39 -3.13
C ARG A 47 -3.77 -0.50 -2.72
N SER A 48 -2.63 -0.34 -3.40
CA SER A 48 -1.42 -1.08 -3.07
C SER A 48 -0.66 -0.38 -1.95
N TYR A 49 -0.48 -1.06 -0.83
CA TYR A 49 0.30 -0.56 0.30
C TYR A 49 1.67 -1.21 0.33
N LEU A 50 2.67 -0.42 0.70
CA LEU A 50 4.02 -0.93 0.88
C LEU A 50 4.10 -1.69 2.21
N ARG A 51 4.37 -3.00 2.14
CA ARG A 51 4.54 -3.88 3.30
C ARG A 51 5.99 -4.36 3.42
N ALA A 52 6.47 -4.45 4.66
CA ALA A 52 7.77 -5.02 4.97
C ALA A 52 7.67 -6.55 5.07
N VAL A 53 8.53 -7.26 4.36
CA VAL A 53 8.75 -8.69 4.52
C VAL A 53 9.87 -8.87 5.54
N LEU A 54 9.57 -9.59 6.61
CA LEU A 54 10.46 -9.80 7.73
C LEU A 54 11.19 -11.13 7.61
N ALA A 55 12.43 -11.17 8.09
CA ALA A 55 13.21 -12.40 8.23
C ALA A 55 13.89 -12.43 9.61
N LEU A 56 14.20 -13.63 10.08
CA LEU A 56 14.90 -13.85 11.35
C LEU A 56 16.41 -13.61 11.18
N GLY A 57 17.02 -13.00 12.19
CA GLY A 57 18.46 -12.72 12.25
C GLY A 57 18.77 -11.24 12.51
N ASP A 58 20.07 -10.94 12.51
CA ASP A 58 20.64 -9.61 12.81
C ASP A 58 21.23 -8.92 11.57
N ALA A 59 20.59 -9.10 10.41
CA ALA A 59 21.01 -8.41 9.20
C ALA A 59 20.52 -6.94 9.20
N PRO A 60 21.18 -6.05 8.42
CA PRO A 60 20.69 -4.69 8.22
C PRO A 60 19.30 -4.68 7.57
N ASP A 61 18.50 -3.66 7.89
CA ASP A 61 17.17 -3.50 7.30
C ASP A 61 17.29 -3.04 5.84
N ALA A 62 16.52 -3.69 4.96
CA ALA A 62 16.41 -3.27 3.57
C ALA A 62 15.80 -1.85 3.49
N PRO A 63 16.38 -0.97 2.68
CA PRO A 63 15.91 0.41 2.56
C PRO A 63 14.47 0.44 2.05
N LYS A 64 13.69 1.36 2.62
CA LYS A 64 12.31 1.57 2.15
C LYS A 64 12.36 2.12 0.73
N PRO A 65 11.70 1.46 -0.25
CA PRO A 65 11.62 1.98 -1.61
C PRO A 65 10.98 3.37 -1.60
N LYS A 66 11.50 4.24 -2.46
CA LYS A 66 10.95 5.58 -2.66
C LYS A 66 9.49 5.48 -3.10
N ALA A 67 8.72 6.51 -2.77
CA ALA A 67 7.36 6.64 -3.31
C ALA A 67 7.41 6.60 -4.85
N LYS A 68 6.35 6.06 -5.48
CA LYS A 68 6.25 6.08 -6.95
C LYS A 68 6.40 7.52 -7.44
N ALA A 69 7.05 7.70 -8.58
CA ALA A 69 7.07 9.01 -9.20
C ALA A 69 5.62 9.46 -9.48
N SER A 70 5.32 10.74 -9.25
CA SER A 70 3.97 11.29 -9.45
C SER A 70 3.42 10.99 -10.85
N LYS A 71 4.31 10.96 -11.87
CA LYS A 71 3.97 10.60 -13.25
C LYS A 71 3.46 9.16 -13.39
N GLU A 72 4.12 8.19 -12.75
CA GLU A 72 3.73 6.77 -12.80
C GLU A 72 2.40 6.55 -12.09
N ALA A 73 2.23 7.13 -10.90
CA ALA A 73 0.99 7.05 -10.15
C ALA A 73 -0.19 7.68 -10.93
N SER A 74 0.06 8.83 -11.57
CA SER A 74 -0.94 9.49 -12.43
C SER A 74 -1.29 8.66 -13.66
N ALA A 75 -0.30 8.00 -14.28
CA ALA A 75 -0.51 7.13 -15.43
C ALA A 75 -1.36 5.90 -15.06
N GLU A 76 -1.04 5.22 -13.96
CA GLU A 76 -1.82 4.10 -13.44
C GLU A 76 -3.27 4.50 -13.11
N TYR A 77 -3.45 5.64 -12.43
CA TYR A 77 -4.77 6.16 -12.12
C TYR A 77 -5.58 6.45 -13.41
N ARG A 78 -4.97 7.13 -14.39
CA ARG A 78 -5.60 7.42 -15.68
C ARG A 78 -5.94 6.15 -16.45
N ALA A 79 -5.11 5.11 -16.38
CA ALA A 79 -5.37 3.82 -17.00
C ALA A 79 -6.58 3.13 -16.36
N LYS A 80 -6.65 3.11 -15.03
CA LYS A 80 -7.78 2.54 -14.27
C LYS A 80 -9.10 3.27 -14.54
N GLU A 81 -9.06 4.61 -14.57
CA GLU A 81 -10.25 5.43 -14.83
C GLU A 81 -10.66 5.46 -16.31
N ARG A 82 -9.79 5.04 -17.24
CA ARG A 82 -10.05 5.14 -18.69
C ARG A 82 -11.35 4.46 -19.12
N HIS A 83 -11.64 3.31 -18.52
CA HIS A 83 -12.78 2.46 -18.85
C HIS A 83 -13.85 2.45 -17.76
N ARG A 84 -13.65 3.21 -16.68
CA ARG A 84 -14.59 3.23 -15.55
C ARG A 84 -15.82 4.06 -15.93
N VAL A 85 -16.99 3.42 -15.86
CA VAL A 85 -18.30 4.04 -16.05
C VAL A 85 -19.18 3.69 -14.85
N ASN A 86 -19.83 4.69 -14.26
CA ASN A 86 -20.70 4.48 -13.09
C ASN A 86 -22.17 4.26 -13.47
N SER A 87 -22.55 4.48 -14.73
CA SER A 87 -23.92 4.27 -15.24
C SER A 87 -23.91 3.89 -16.72
N VAL A 88 -24.99 3.25 -17.18
CA VAL A 88 -25.19 2.88 -18.59
C VAL A 88 -25.21 4.12 -19.49
N PHE A 89 -25.72 5.26 -19.01
CA PHE A 89 -25.74 6.51 -19.76
C PHE A 89 -24.34 7.10 -20.02
N MET A 90 -23.34 6.75 -19.20
CA MET A 90 -21.95 7.17 -19.41
C MET A 90 -21.24 6.38 -20.52
N TRP A 91 -21.78 5.23 -20.96
CA TRP A 91 -21.19 4.46 -22.06
C TRP A 91 -21.26 5.18 -23.40
N ALA A 92 -22.39 5.83 -23.68
CA ALA A 92 -22.60 6.58 -24.92
C ALA A 92 -21.80 7.90 -24.99
N GLN A 93 -21.24 8.36 -23.87
CA GLN A 93 -20.56 9.65 -23.81
C GLN A 93 -19.06 9.53 -24.05
N PRO A 94 -18.46 10.35 -24.93
CA PRO A 94 -17.02 10.45 -25.08
C PRO A 94 -16.34 10.91 -23.78
N ARG A 95 -15.13 10.40 -23.50
CA ARG A 95 -14.37 10.72 -22.26
C ARG A 95 -14.22 12.22 -22.00
N ARG A 96 -13.98 13.02 -23.05
CA ARG A 96 -13.80 14.48 -22.94
C ARG A 96 -15.04 15.17 -22.35
N VAL A 97 -16.24 14.71 -22.72
CA VAL A 97 -17.51 15.24 -22.21
C VAL A 97 -17.66 14.94 -20.72
N ARG A 98 -17.27 13.73 -20.30
CA ARG A 98 -17.31 13.31 -18.88
C ARG A 98 -16.33 14.10 -18.01
N GLU A 99 -15.11 14.32 -18.50
CA GLU A 99 -14.09 15.11 -17.78
C GLU A 99 -14.50 16.59 -17.66
N ALA A 100 -15.08 17.18 -18.72
CA ALA A 100 -15.60 18.55 -18.69
C ALA A 100 -16.76 18.71 -17.68
N ALA A 101 -17.72 17.78 -17.68
CA ALA A 101 -18.82 17.78 -16.72
C ALA A 101 -18.34 17.66 -15.25
N ARG A 102 -17.28 16.88 -15.01
CA ARG A 102 -16.65 16.75 -13.68
C ARG A 102 -16.02 18.07 -13.22
N ARG A 103 -15.26 18.72 -14.11
CA ARG A 103 -14.60 20.01 -13.83
C ARG A 103 -15.60 21.12 -13.52
N ASN A 104 -16.73 21.16 -14.24
CA ASN A 104 -17.79 22.14 -14.00
C ASN A 104 -18.51 21.92 -12.65
N LYS A 105 -18.56 20.68 -12.15
CA LYS A 105 -19.16 20.33 -10.86
C LYS A 105 -18.27 20.64 -9.65
N GLU A 106 -16.95 20.66 -9.83
CA GLU A 106 -15.99 20.96 -8.76
C GLU A 106 -15.69 22.47 -8.63
N GLY A 107 -16.12 23.28 -9.61
CA GLY A 107 -15.97 24.74 -9.62
C GLY A 107 -17.23 25.51 -9.24
N ALA A 108 -18.31 24.83 -8.83
CA ALA A 108 -19.56 25.40 -8.33
C ALA A 108 -19.78 24.96 -6.88
#